data_AF-A0A958RJJ6-F1
#
_entry.id   AF-A0A958RJJ6-F1
#
_cell.length_a   1.000
_cell.length_b   1.000
_cell.length_c   1.000
_cell.angle_alpha   90.00
_cell.angle_beta   90.00
_cell.angle_gamma   90.00
#
_symmetry.space_group_name_H-M   'P 1'
#
loop_
_entity.id
_entity.type
_entity.pdbx_description
1 polymer ?
#
loop_
_entity_poly.entity_id
_entity_poly.type
_entity_poly.pdbx_seq_one_letter_code
_entity_poly.pdbx_strand_id
1 'polypeptide(L)'
;TTFKDYNIIEVLPIENVSQIDFQAPTYYSKDLREMAAVIENTSLFIGADCGVMHLAAATKTPVIGLFSQGKIEKYKPYGHDNMAIDTSKKSIEDCIKATKAILLKE
;
A
#
# COMPACT_ATOMS: atom_id res chain seq x y z
N THR A 1 -9.64 -12.05 12.73
CA THR A 1 -9.00 -11.32 11.60
C THR A 1 -7.65 -11.96 11.30
N THR A 2 -7.28 -12.01 10.02
CA THR A 2 -6.14 -12.79 9.46
C THR A 2 -4.75 -12.21 9.79
N PHE A 3 -4.69 -10.97 10.31
CA PHE A 3 -3.45 -10.25 10.62
C PHE A 3 -3.53 -9.64 12.03
N LYS A 4 -3.42 -10.46 13.08
CA LYS A 4 -3.64 -10.01 14.47
C LYS A 4 -2.49 -9.18 15.05
N ASP A 5 -1.28 -9.39 14.55
CA ASP A 5 -0.06 -8.76 15.05
C ASP A 5 0.27 -7.44 14.34
N TYR A 6 -0.61 -6.98 13.45
CA TYR A 6 -0.44 -5.77 12.65
C TYR A 6 -1.59 -4.81 12.87
N ASN A 7 -1.26 -3.52 12.92
CA ASN A 7 -2.25 -2.45 12.87
C ASN A 7 -2.48 -2.03 11.41
N ILE A 8 -3.73 -1.69 11.09
CA ILE A 8 -4.07 -1.06 9.82
C ILE A 8 -4.17 0.44 10.07
N ILE A 9 -3.53 1.24 9.23
CA ILE A 9 -3.64 2.69 9.20
C ILE A 9 -4.11 3.08 7.80
N GLU A 10 -5.17 3.87 7.71
CA GLU A 10 -5.63 4.44 6.45
C GLU A 10 -4.96 5.80 6.21
N VAL A 11 -4.26 5.94 5.10
CA VAL A 11 -3.77 7.24 4.64
C VAL A 11 -4.88 7.93 3.87
N LEU A 12 -5.37 9.05 4.38
CA LEU A 12 -6.47 9.79 3.78
C LEU A 12 -6.01 10.55 2.52
N PRO A 13 -6.86 10.60 1.48
CA PRO A 13 -6.59 11.40 0.29
C PRO A 13 -6.71 12.90 0.63
N ILE A 14 -6.38 13.78 -0.33
CA ILE A 14 -6.30 15.23 -0.10
C ILE A 14 -7.64 15.83 0.36
N GLU A 15 -8.75 15.23 -0.04
CA GLU A 15 -10.12 15.53 0.35
C GLU A 15 -10.40 15.27 1.83
N ASN A 16 -9.51 14.54 2.52
CA ASN A 16 -9.62 14.17 3.92
C ASN A 16 -10.89 13.34 4.23
N VAL A 17 -11.24 12.43 3.31
CA VAL A 17 -12.40 11.53 3.40
C VAL A 17 -11.95 10.08 3.32
N SER A 18 -12.34 9.27 4.32
CA SER A 18 -12.05 7.83 4.37
C SER A 18 -12.71 7.10 3.20
N GLN A 19 -12.00 6.11 2.65
CA GLN A 19 -12.47 5.20 1.61
C GLN A 19 -12.93 3.85 2.19
N ILE A 20 -12.80 3.66 3.50
CA ILE A 20 -13.22 2.45 4.23
C ILE A 20 -14.11 2.78 5.44
N ASP A 21 -14.86 3.88 5.37
CA ASP A 21 -15.79 4.33 6.43
C ASP A 21 -15.15 4.41 7.83
N PHE A 22 -13.90 4.87 7.91
CA PHE A 22 -13.14 5.03 9.15
C PHE A 22 -13.02 3.73 9.98
N GLN A 23 -13.02 2.56 9.33
CA GLN A 23 -12.83 1.28 10.01
C GLN A 23 -11.42 1.06 10.60
N ALA A 24 -10.47 1.93 10.28
CA ALA A 24 -9.12 1.94 10.83
C ALA A 24 -8.72 3.36 11.28
N PRO A 25 -7.76 3.50 12.22
CA PRO A 25 -7.13 4.78 12.50
C PRO A 25 -6.62 5.46 11.23
N THR A 26 -6.84 6.77 11.12
CA THR A 26 -6.49 7.54 9.93
C THR A 26 -5.25 8.39 10.13
N TYR A 27 -4.50 8.57 9.05
CA TYR A 27 -3.39 9.50 8.95
C TYR A 27 -3.62 10.46 7.78
N TYR A 28 -3.38 11.75 8.01
CA TYR A 28 -3.47 12.78 6.98
C TYR A 28 -2.27 13.74 7.09
N SER A 29 -1.58 13.94 5.98
CA SER A 29 -0.59 15.02 5.84
C SER A 29 -0.50 15.47 4.39
N LYS A 30 -0.17 16.74 4.20
CA LYS A 30 0.18 17.34 2.90
C LYS A 30 1.70 17.49 2.71
N ASP A 31 2.51 17.28 3.76
CA ASP A 31 3.96 17.30 3.63
C ASP A 31 4.45 15.89 3.23
N LEU A 32 5.12 15.83 2.07
CA LEU A 32 5.64 14.58 1.52
C LEU A 32 6.65 13.91 2.44
N ARG A 33 7.42 14.68 3.23
CA ARG A 33 8.42 14.15 4.15
C ARG A 33 7.79 13.53 5.38
N GLU A 34 6.74 14.14 5.92
CA GLU A 34 5.97 13.54 7.01
C GLU A 34 5.29 12.25 6.55
N MET A 35 4.66 12.27 5.37
CA MET A 35 4.06 11.08 4.78
C MET A 35 5.08 9.96 4.56
N ALA A 36 6.25 10.28 3.97
CA ALA A 36 7.32 9.30 3.80
C ALA A 36 7.83 8.75 5.14
N ALA A 37 8.01 9.61 6.16
CA ALA A 37 8.47 9.19 7.47
C ALA A 37 7.48 8.23 8.15
N VAL A 38 6.17 8.47 8.02
CA VAL A 38 5.15 7.54 8.53
C VAL A 38 5.16 6.23 7.75
N ILE A 39 5.23 6.28 6.42
CA ILE A 39 5.28 5.09 5.57
C ILE A 39 6.51 4.23 5.89
N GLU A 40 7.70 4.82 6.07
CA GLU A 40 8.95 4.11 6.39
C GLU A 40 8.87 3.31 7.71
N ASN A 41 7.95 3.67 8.61
CA ASN A 41 7.74 2.99 9.88
C ASN A 41 6.62 1.93 9.83
N THR A 42 6.09 1.58 8.65
CA THR A 42 5.13 0.48 8.50
C THR A 42 5.80 -0.78 7.96
N SER A 43 5.19 -1.94 8.20
CA SER A 43 5.69 -3.22 7.68
C SER A 43 5.37 -3.45 6.20
N LEU A 44 4.37 -2.73 5.69
CA LEU A 44 3.87 -2.84 4.32
C LEU A 44 3.01 -1.60 4.00
N PHE A 45 3.10 -1.11 2.76
CA PHE A 45 2.17 -0.13 2.20
C PHE A 45 1.37 -0.76 1.07
N ILE A 46 0.05 -0.54 1.06
CA ILE A 46 -0.85 -1.00 -0.01
C ILE A 46 -1.56 0.23 -0.57
N GLY A 47 -1.49 0.43 -1.89
CA GLY A 47 -2.14 1.56 -2.54
C GLY A 47 -2.53 1.24 -3.98
N ALA A 48 -3.47 2.01 -4.52
CA ALA A 48 -3.73 2.02 -5.95
C ALA A 48 -2.56 2.67 -6.72
N ASP A 49 -2.57 2.57 -8.05
CA ASP A 49 -1.67 3.31 -8.93
C ASP A 49 -1.81 4.84 -8.73
N CYS A 50 -0.95 5.41 -7.88
CA CYS A 50 -0.97 6.83 -7.53
C CYS A 50 0.41 7.33 -7.07
N GLY A 51 0.56 8.66 -6.96
CA GLY A 51 1.81 9.28 -6.53
C GLY A 51 2.29 8.82 -5.14
N VAL A 52 1.37 8.54 -4.21
CA VAL A 52 1.72 8.08 -2.86
C VAL A 52 2.26 6.65 -2.86
N MET A 53 1.78 5.77 -3.75
CA MET A 53 2.37 4.44 -3.95
C MET A 53 3.84 4.56 -4.41
N HIS A 54 4.14 5.51 -5.30
CA HIS A 54 5.52 5.77 -5.72
C HIS A 54 6.37 6.39 -4.61
N LEU A 55 5.80 7.28 -3.80
CA LEU A 55 6.46 7.81 -2.61
C LEU A 55 6.81 6.67 -1.63
N ALA A 56 5.89 5.74 -1.40
CA ALA A 56 6.11 4.58 -0.56
C ALA A 56 7.25 3.70 -1.11
N ALA A 57 7.29 3.48 -2.43
CA ALA A 57 8.35 2.70 -3.09
C ALA A 57 9.74 3.35 -3.00
N ALA A 58 9.81 4.67 -2.75
CA ALA A 58 11.05 5.39 -2.49
C ALA A 58 11.53 5.28 -1.03
N THR A 59 10.70 4.72 -0.13
CA THR A 59 11.09 4.38 1.24
C THR A 59 11.67 2.96 1.32
N LYS A 60 11.98 2.47 2.52
CA LYS A 60 12.39 1.08 2.76
C LYS A 60 11.20 0.13 3.00
N THR A 61 9.98 0.64 2.95
CA THR A 61 8.77 -0.14 3.19
C THR A 61 8.37 -0.92 1.93
N PRO A 62 8.13 -2.24 2.02
CA PRO A 62 7.59 -3.00 0.92
C PRO A 62 6.24 -2.45 0.45
N VAL A 63 5.99 -2.44 -0.86
CA VAL A 63 4.80 -1.87 -1.47
C VAL A 63 4.05 -2.90 -2.31
N ILE A 64 2.74 -3.02 -2.07
CA ILE A 64 1.81 -3.64 -3.01
C ILE A 64 1.04 -2.54 -3.75
N GLY A 65 1.31 -2.40 -5.04
CA GLY A 65 0.54 -1.56 -5.95
C GLY A 65 -0.63 -2.30 -6.58
N LEU A 66 -1.85 -1.77 -6.47
CA LEU A 66 -3.06 -2.32 -7.06
C LEU A 66 -3.39 -1.61 -8.39
N PHE A 67 -3.42 -2.36 -9.48
CA PHE A 67 -3.65 -1.85 -10.83
C PHE A 67 -4.88 -2.51 -11.43
N SER A 68 -5.85 -1.74 -11.90
CA SER A 68 -7.02 -2.27 -12.62
C SER A 68 -6.89 -2.12 -14.14
N GLN A 69 -6.11 -1.14 -14.60
CA GLN A 69 -5.86 -0.82 -16.02
C GLN A 69 -4.47 -0.17 -16.17
N GLY A 70 -4.00 -0.03 -17.41
CA GLY A 70 -2.76 0.70 -17.73
C GLY A 70 -1.52 -0.17 -17.93
N LYS A 71 -0.36 0.49 -18.09
CA LYS A 71 0.93 -0.17 -18.37
C LYS A 71 1.65 -0.52 -17.08
N ILE A 72 1.26 -1.62 -16.43
CA ILE A 72 1.82 -2.07 -15.13
C ILE A 72 3.35 -2.12 -15.15
N GLU A 73 3.97 -2.68 -16.20
CA GLU A 73 5.44 -2.75 -16.29
C GLU A 73 6.14 -1.38 -16.27
N LYS A 74 5.44 -0.31 -16.66
CA LYS A 74 5.96 1.06 -16.64
C LYS A 74 5.77 1.74 -15.28
N TYR A 75 4.68 1.44 -14.57
CA TYR A 75 4.25 2.19 -13.39
C TYR A 75 4.23 1.38 -12.09
N LYS A 76 4.62 0.09 -12.12
CA LYS A 76 4.74 -0.71 -10.90
C LYS A 76 5.70 -0.05 -9.90
N PRO A 77 5.49 -0.26 -8.59
CA PRO A 77 6.46 0.18 -7.59
C PRO A 77 7.79 -0.53 -7.84
N TYR A 78 8.83 0.25 -8.13
CA TYR A 78 10.18 -0.26 -8.37
C TYR A 78 10.91 -0.49 -7.05
N GLY A 79 11.85 -1.42 -7.02
CA GLY A 79 12.65 -1.74 -5.83
C GLY A 79 12.48 -3.18 -5.36
N HIS A 80 13.27 -3.56 -4.36
CA HIS A 80 13.23 -4.89 -3.76
C HIS A 80 11.95 -5.07 -2.93
N ASP A 81 11.39 -6.29 -2.90
CA ASP A 81 10.14 -6.66 -2.20
C ASP A 81 8.83 -5.95 -2.62
N ASN A 82 8.90 -5.04 -3.58
CA ASN A 82 7.73 -4.40 -4.16
C ASN A 82 7.02 -5.32 -5.16
N MET A 83 5.70 -5.22 -5.19
CA MET A 83 4.85 -6.05 -6.04
C MET A 83 3.73 -5.23 -6.66
N ALA A 84 3.39 -5.55 -7.91
CA ALA A 84 2.18 -5.06 -8.56
C ALA A 84 1.16 -6.19 -8.70
N ILE A 85 -0.10 -5.90 -8.41
CA ILE A 85 -1.22 -6.82 -8.59
C ILE A 85 -2.17 -6.23 -9.62
N ASP A 86 -2.42 -6.99 -10.69
CA ASP A 86 -3.46 -6.71 -11.67
C ASP A 86 -4.81 -7.19 -11.15
N THR A 87 -5.61 -6.28 -10.58
CA THR A 87 -6.91 -6.57 -9.98
C THR A 87 -7.99 -6.94 -11.01
N SER A 88 -7.73 -6.75 -12.31
CA SER A 88 -8.60 -7.28 -13.36
C SER A 88 -8.43 -8.80 -13.56
N LYS A 89 -7.33 -9.37 -13.06
CA LYS A 89 -6.95 -10.78 -13.23
C LYS A 89 -6.83 -11.55 -11.92
N LYS A 90 -6.70 -10.85 -10.79
CA LYS A 90 -6.42 -11.41 -9.47
C LYS A 90 -7.59 -11.18 -8.53
N SER A 91 -7.89 -12.18 -7.71
CA SER A 91 -8.97 -12.10 -6.73
C SER A 91 -8.51 -11.42 -5.43
N ILE A 92 -9.45 -11.19 -4.51
CA ILE A 92 -9.15 -10.68 -3.17
C ILE A 92 -8.27 -11.68 -2.41
N GLU A 93 -8.50 -12.98 -2.58
CA GLU A 93 -7.68 -14.05 -1.98
C GLU A 93 -6.24 -14.01 -2.47
N ASP A 94 -6.03 -13.72 -3.76
CA ASP A 94 -4.69 -13.50 -4.32
C ASP A 94 -4.01 -12.32 -3.66
N CYS A 95 -4.72 -11.19 -3.47
CA CYS A 95 -4.20 -10.02 -2.75
C CYS A 95 -3.82 -10.36 -1.30
N ILE A 96 -4.67 -11.09 -0.58
CA ILE A 96 -4.39 -11.51 0.79
C ILE A 96 -3.18 -12.45 0.85
N LYS A 97 -3.06 -13.38 -0.10
CA LYS A 97 -1.90 -14.27 -0.20
C LYS A 97 -0.61 -13.49 -0.46
N ALA A 98 -0.68 -12.50 -1.34
CA ALA A 98 0.39 -11.56 -1.62
C ALA A 98 0.83 -10.80 -0.36
N THR A 99 -0.12 -10.24 0.40
CA THR A 99 0.14 -9.56 1.68
C THR A 99 0.84 -10.50 2.68
N LYS A 100 0.36 -11.73 2.83
CA LYS A 100 0.98 -12.74 3.70
C LYS A 100 2.41 -13.06 3.28
N ALA A 101 2.65 -13.22 1.98
CA ALA A 101 3.96 -13.56 1.45
C ALA A 101 5.01 -12.45 1.67
N ILE A 102 4.60 -11.21 1.93
CA ILE A 102 5.50 -10.12 2.30
C ILE A 102 5.66 -10.04 3.82
N LEU A 103 4.54 -10.04 4.57
CA LEU A 103 4.56 -9.84 6.01
C LEU A 103 5.13 -11.03 6.80
N LEU A 104 4.94 -12.26 6.30
CA LEU A 104 5.34 -13.50 6.97
C LEU A 104 6.63 -14.09 6.37
N LYS A 105 7.45 -13.27 5.69
CA LYS A 105 8.80 -13.71 5.33
C LYS A 105 9.59 -13.92 6.61
N GLU A 106 9.86 -15.19 6.93
CA GLU A 106 10.96 -15.59 7.80
C GLU A 106 12.27 -15.54 7.02
#